data_AF-O28060-F1
#
_entry.id   AF-O28060-F1
#
_cell.length_a   1.000
_cell.length_b   1.000
_cell.length_c   1.000
_cell.angle_alpha   90.00
_cell.angle_beta   90.00
_cell.angle_gamma   90.00
#
_symmetry.space_group_name_H-M   'P 1'
#
loop_
_entity.id
_entity.type
_entity.pdbx_description
1 polymer ?
#
loop_
_entity_poly.entity_id
_entity_poly.type
_entity_poly.pdbx_seq_one_letter_code
_entity_poly.pdbx_strand_id
1 'polypeptide(L)' 'MRRIEIVKDKLLLTDEVEVVYEKRVTPFGTSAKVSVPKKHIGQRAYVIILKD' A
#
# COMPACT_ATOMS: atom_id res chain seq x y z
N MET A 1 15.33 -13.49 2.43
CA MET A 1 15.28 -12.23 3.22
C MET A 1 14.28 -11.30 2.55
N ARG A 2 13.39 -10.67 3.31
CA ARG A 2 12.41 -9.71 2.77
C ARG A 2 13.10 -8.34 2.61
N ARG A 3 12.99 -7.72 1.44
CA ARG A 3 13.63 -6.44 1.12
C ARG A 3 12.57 -5.48 0.61
N ILE A 4 12.40 -4.36 1.30
CA ILE A 4 11.58 -3.22 0.88
C ILE A 4 12.52 -2.03 0.88
N GLU A 5 12.81 -1.49 -0.29
CA GLU A 5 13.73 -0.36 -0.43
C GLU A 5 13.17 0.67 -1.40
N ILE A 6 13.53 1.93 -1.14
CA ILE A 6 13.37 3.02 -2.10
C ILE A 6 14.71 3.16 -2.81
N VAL A 7 14.76 2.82 -4.09
CA VAL A 7 15.95 2.93 -4.92
C VAL A 7 15.68 3.94 -6.01
N LYS A 8 16.34 5.11 -5.95
CA LYS A 8 16.19 6.20 -6.94
C LYS A 8 14.70 6.55 -7.17
N ASP A 9 13.98 6.80 -6.08
CA ASP A 9 12.55 7.12 -6.06
C ASP A 9 11.61 6.01 -6.55
N LYS A 10 12.12 4.80 -6.80
CA LYS A 10 11.32 3.63 -7.16
C LYS A 10 11.23 2.65 -6.00
N LEU A 11 10.03 2.14 -5.74
CA LEU A 11 9.81 1.09 -4.76
C LEU A 11 10.29 -0.25 -5.32
N LEU A 12 11.19 -0.92 -4.60
CA LEU A 12 11.57 -2.30 -4.85
C LEU A 12 11.02 -3.19 -3.73
N LEU A 13 10.11 -4.10 -4.09
CA LEU A 13 9.56 -5.13 -3.22
C LEU A 13 9.88 -6.50 -3.84
N THR A 14 10.67 -7.31 -3.16
CA THR A 14 11.14 -8.62 -3.67
C THR A 14 10.40 -9.81 -3.03
N ASP A 15 9.16 -9.61 -2.59
CA ASP A 15 8.34 -10.64 -1.95
C ASP A 15 7.35 -11.25 -2.97
N GLU A 16 6.70 -12.36 -2.60
CA GLU A 16 5.61 -12.94 -3.40
C GLU A 16 4.34 -12.10 -3.20
N VAL A 17 4.09 -11.16 -4.11
CA VAL A 17 2.97 -10.22 -4.01
C VAL A 17 1.74 -10.78 -4.71
N GLU A 18 0.68 -11.03 -3.94
CA GLU A 18 -0.58 -11.55 -4.47
C GLU A 18 -1.34 -10.49 -5.31
N VAL A 19 -1.42 -9.26 -4.81
CA VAL A 19 -2.10 -8.15 -5.50
C VAL A 19 -1.47 -6.82 -5.11
N VAL A 20 -1.16 -5.98 -6.10
CA VAL A 20 -0.96 -4.53 -5.93
C VAL A 20 -2.21 -3.84 -6.45
N TYR A 21 -2.84 -3.01 -5.64
CA TYR A 21 -3.94 -2.16 -6.10
C TYR A 21 -3.70 -0.72 -5.65
N GLU A 22 -3.81 0.19 -6.60
CA GLU A 22 -3.76 1.62 -6.34
C GLU A 22 -5.15 2.09 -5.88
N LYS A 23 -5.20 2.84 -4.79
CA LYS A 23 -6.44 3.42 -4.30
C LYS A 23 -6.19 4.85 -3.85
N ARG A 24 -6.97 5.78 -4.39
CA ARG A 24 -6.89 7.20 -4.01
C ARG A 24 -7.34 7.37 -2.57
N VAL A 25 -6.53 8.08 -1.79
CA VAL A 25 -6.89 8.51 -0.44
C VAL A 25 -8.05 9.50 -0.56
N THR A 26 -9.18 9.20 0.08
CA THR A 26 -10.35 10.09 0.08
C THR A 26 -10.52 10.78 1.44
N PRO A 27 -11.02 12.03 1.48
CA PRO A 27 -11.40 12.67 2.73
C PRO A 27 -12.40 11.82 3.53
N PHE A 28 -12.25 11.83 4.86
CA PHE A 28 -13.17 11.21 5.80
C PHE A 28 -13.25 12.08 7.06
N GLY A 29 -14.19 13.02 7.07
CA GLY A 29 -14.25 14.06 8.11
C GLY A 29 -12.99 14.93 8.09
N THR A 30 -12.32 15.05 9.24
CA THR A 30 -11.02 15.73 9.40
C THR A 30 -9.81 14.83 9.10
N SER A 31 -10.04 13.61 8.60
CA SER A 31 -9.01 12.61 8.32
C SER A 31 -9.02 12.17 6.85
N ALA A 32 -8.12 11.26 6.50
CA ALA A 32 -8.05 10.63 5.19
C ALA A 32 -8.15 9.10 5.34
N LYS A 33 -8.76 8.40 4.39
CA LYS A 33 -8.97 6.94 4.47
C LYS A 33 -8.59 6.24 3.18
N VAL A 34 -7.99 5.06 3.32
CA VAL A 34 -7.82 4.05 2.28
C VAL A 34 -8.54 2.78 2.73
N SER A 35 -9.50 2.29 1.92
CA SER A 35 -10.32 1.13 2.28
C SER A 35 -9.86 -0.13 1.57
N VAL A 36 -9.65 -1.21 2.32
CA VAL A 36 -9.29 -2.55 1.80
C VAL A 36 -10.57 -3.42 1.65
N PRO A 37 -10.74 -4.21 0.57
CA PRO A 37 -11.86 -5.14 0.46
C PRO A 37 -11.91 -6.16 1.61
N LYS A 38 -13.11 -6.49 2.10
CA LYS A 38 -13.31 -7.39 3.26
C LYS A 38 -12.67 -8.78 3.10
N LYS A 39 -12.49 -9.27 1.87
CA LYS A 39 -11.84 -10.56 1.58
C LYS A 39 -10.39 -10.65 2.08
N HIS A 40 -9.75 -9.53 2.42
CA HIS A 40 -8.38 -9.48 2.92
C HIS A 40 -8.27 -9.31 4.46
N ILE A 41 -9.36 -9.50 5.22
CA ILE A 41 -9.29 -9.49 6.69
C ILE A 41 -8.32 -10.58 7.17
N GLY A 42 -7.41 -10.22 8.08
CA GLY A 42 -6.38 -11.13 8.61
C GLY A 42 -5.11 -11.22 7.74
N GLN A 43 -5.09 -10.59 6.56
CA GLN A 43 -3.91 -10.53 5.71
C GLN A 43 -3.06 -9.28 6.01
N ARG A 44 -1.76 -9.34 5.69
CA ARG A 44 -0.85 -8.19 5.81
C ARG A 44 -0.96 -7.31 4.57
N ALA A 45 -1.13 -6.00 4.76
CA ALA A 45 -1.17 -5.03 3.68
C ALA A 45 -0.11 -3.93 3.90
N TYR A 46 0.46 -3.45 2.80
CA TYR A 46 1.29 -2.25 2.78
C TYR A 46 0.49 -1.11 2.14
N VAL A 47 0.44 0.05 2.80
CA VAL A 47 -0.11 1.29 2.23
C VAL A 47 1.07 2.20 1.93
N ILE A 48 1.22 2.58 0.67
CA ILE A 48 2.34 3.39 0.19
C ILE A 48 1.76 4.71 -0.29
N ILE A 49 2.20 5.80 0.35
CA ILE A 49 1.80 7.15 -0.01
C ILE A 49 2.95 7.74 -0.83
N LEU A 50 2.69 8.04 -2.10
CA LEU A 50 3.62 8.73 -2.99
C LEU A 50 3.66 10.22 -2.63
N LYS A 51 4.76 10.90 -2.98
CA LYS A 51 4.92 12.35 -2.70
C LYS A 51 4.22 13.22 -3.72
N ASP A 52 3.84 12.62 -4.85
CA ASP A 52 3.33 13.17 -6.08
C ASP A 52 1.93 12.65 -6.40
#